data_AF-A0A6A3D1Y6-F1
#
_entry.id   AF-A0A6A3D1Y6-F1
#
_cell.length_a   1.000
_cell.length_b   1.000
_cell.length_c   1.000
_cell.angle_alpha   90.00
_cell.angle_beta   90.00
_cell.angle_gamma   90.00
#
_symmetry.space_group_name_H-M   'P 1'
#
loop_
_entity.id
_entity.type
_entity.pdbx_description
1 polymer ?
#
loop_
_entity_poly.entity_id
_entity_poly.type
_entity_poly.pdbx_seq_one_letter_code
_entity_poly.pdbx_strand_id
1 'polypeptide(L)'
;MDIAHNGINKPTGNPFKAFMVTAFPCASPRVGNAGFKAVCDTLGHFHLLRIVNATDPVPMVPFAPLIYMHVGQLLEIDTTKSPHLKGPNNPHNLEIYQHGVAGVQENGEFKLEEELHFDNAIVNKHSDNLVDEYKIPDNWWTTELFKGMVQEEDGRWKFIDSAYVPDPPTA
;
A
#
# COMPACT_ATOMS: atom_id res chain seq x y z
N MET A 1 9.80 7.28 15.27
CA MET A 1 10.55 7.02 16.51
C MET A 1 11.60 8.11 16.71
N ASP A 2 12.66 8.17 15.91
CA ASP A 2 13.78 9.11 16.06
C ASP A 2 13.34 10.58 16.23
N ILE A 3 12.52 11.07 15.29
CA ILE A 3 11.95 12.44 15.32
C ILE A 3 11.27 12.77 16.66
N ALA A 4 10.48 11.84 17.21
CA ALA A 4 9.75 12.06 18.46
C ALA A 4 10.65 11.89 19.69
N HIS A 5 11.58 10.92 19.67
CA HIS A 5 12.51 10.65 20.75
C HIS A 5 13.47 11.83 20.97
N ASN A 6 14.05 12.35 19.89
CA ASN A 6 15.00 13.46 19.94
C ASN A 6 14.31 14.84 19.96
N GLY A 7 12.98 14.89 20.02
CA GLY A 7 12.24 16.15 20.10
C GLY A 7 12.34 17.02 18.85
N ILE A 8 12.67 16.43 17.69
CA ILE A 8 12.67 17.12 16.39
C ILE A 8 11.25 17.59 16.03
N ASN A 9 10.23 16.93 16.58
CA ASN A 9 8.83 17.35 16.47
C ASN A 9 8.45 18.56 17.35
N LYS A 10 9.42 19.33 17.86
CA LYS A 10 9.19 20.52 18.67
C LYS A 10 9.73 21.76 17.94
N PRO A 11 8.89 22.78 17.68
CA PRO A 11 9.35 24.01 17.05
C PRO A 11 10.43 24.72 17.87
N THR A 12 11.41 25.30 17.18
CA THR A 12 12.43 26.17 17.79
C THR A 12 11.76 27.31 18.56
N GLY A 13 12.19 27.53 19.81
CA GLY A 13 11.62 28.58 20.67
C GLY A 13 10.30 28.20 21.34
N ASN A 14 9.75 27.01 21.11
CA ASN A 14 8.55 26.53 21.82
C ASN A 14 8.64 25.02 22.14
N PRO A 15 9.47 24.62 23.14
CA PRO A 15 9.72 23.22 23.47
C PRO A 15 8.51 22.49 24.08
N PHE A 16 7.46 23.22 24.46
CA PHE A 16 6.24 22.68 25.04
C PHE A 16 5.19 22.32 23.97
N LYS A 17 5.43 22.64 22.69
CA LYS A 17 4.47 22.42 21.60
C LYS A 17 4.94 21.32 20.65
N ALA A 18 5.00 20.08 21.14
CA ALA A 18 5.29 18.93 20.28
C ALA A 18 4.09 18.62 19.35
N PHE A 19 4.35 18.32 18.08
CA PHE A 19 3.34 17.80 17.15
C PHE A 19 3.36 16.27 17.07
N MET A 20 2.23 15.68 16.66
CA MET A 20 2.09 14.24 16.52
C MET A 20 2.92 13.70 15.35
N VAL A 21 3.58 12.57 15.56
CA VAL A 21 4.33 11.84 14.54
C VAL A 21 3.65 10.48 14.36
N THR A 22 2.95 10.31 13.24
CA THR A 22 2.25 9.05 12.91
C THR A 22 2.86 8.42 11.67
N ALA A 23 3.08 7.11 11.71
CA ALA A 23 3.54 6.33 10.56
C ALA A 23 2.52 5.24 10.18
N PHE A 24 2.33 5.04 8.88
CA PHE A 24 1.48 3.99 8.30
C PHE A 24 2.34 3.08 7.40
N PRO A 25 3.26 2.28 7.96
CA PRO A 25 4.13 1.46 7.14
C PRO A 25 3.40 0.21 6.64
N CYS A 26 3.43 0.00 5.32
CA CYS A 26 3.00 -1.24 4.68
C CYS A 26 4.16 -2.24 4.61
N ALA A 27 3.86 -3.53 4.73
CA ALA A 27 4.83 -4.61 4.55
C ALA A 27 6.09 -4.49 5.45
N SER A 28 5.96 -3.84 6.60
CA SER A 28 7.11 -3.44 7.41
C SER A 28 7.74 -4.63 8.12
N PRO A 29 9.04 -4.92 7.89
CA PRO A 29 9.77 -5.88 8.70
C PRO A 29 9.95 -5.35 10.13
N ARG A 30 10.38 -6.21 11.05
CA ARG A 30 10.74 -5.80 12.42
C ARG A 30 12.03 -4.97 12.39
N VAL A 31 12.06 -3.94 13.23
CA VAL A 31 13.15 -2.95 13.23
C VAL A 31 14.07 -3.09 14.45
N GLY A 32 13.51 -3.34 15.64
CA GLY A 32 14.29 -3.30 16.88
C GLY A 32 13.87 -4.37 17.88
N ASN A 33 14.59 -4.42 19.00
CA ASN A 33 14.39 -5.39 20.07
C ASN A 33 13.39 -4.90 21.15
N ALA A 34 13.33 -5.60 22.28
CA ALA A 34 12.47 -5.23 23.41
C ALA A 34 12.76 -3.82 23.97
N GLY A 35 14.02 -3.37 23.98
CA GLY A 35 14.39 -2.02 24.41
C GLY A 35 13.88 -0.95 23.44
N PHE A 36 13.98 -1.21 22.13
CA PHE A 36 13.39 -0.33 21.11
C PHE A 36 11.87 -0.23 21.28
N LYS A 37 11.18 -1.36 21.51
CA LYS A 37 9.75 -1.37 21.80
C LYS A 37 9.42 -0.54 23.04
N ALA A 38 10.14 -0.75 24.14
CA ALA A 38 9.93 -0.01 25.38
C ALA A 38 10.06 1.51 25.18
N VAL A 39 11.06 1.96 24.42
CA VAL A 39 11.18 3.39 24.07
C VAL A 39 9.98 3.86 23.27
N CYS A 40 9.58 3.14 22.22
CA CYS A 40 8.42 3.52 21.40
C CYS A 40 7.14 3.62 22.23
N ASP A 41 6.90 2.68 23.14
CA ASP A 41 5.71 2.64 24.00
C ASP A 41 5.63 3.86 24.95
N THR A 42 6.76 4.50 25.26
CA THR A 42 6.80 5.70 26.13
C THR A 42 6.59 7.02 25.37
N LEU A 43 6.71 7.02 24.04
CA LEU A 43 6.63 8.23 23.24
C LEU A 43 5.17 8.57 22.94
N GLY A 44 4.51 9.31 23.83
CA GLY A 44 3.08 9.66 23.71
C GLY A 44 2.68 10.45 22.45
N HIS A 45 3.64 11.05 21.74
CA HIS A 45 3.42 11.74 20.47
C HIS A 45 3.72 10.88 19.24
N PHE A 46 4.15 9.64 19.41
CA PHE A 46 4.52 8.73 18.34
C PHE A 46 3.49 7.61 18.21
N HIS A 47 2.88 7.51 17.03
CA HIS A 47 1.93 6.45 16.71
C HIS A 47 2.33 5.73 15.43
N LEU A 48 1.94 4.46 15.36
CA LEU A 48 2.25 3.64 14.22
C LEU A 48 1.12 2.63 14.01
N LEU A 49 0.62 2.55 12.77
CA LEU A 49 -0.33 1.54 12.31
C LEU A 49 0.34 0.71 11.21
N ARG A 50 0.79 -0.50 11.55
CA ARG A 50 1.41 -1.43 10.60
C ARG A 50 0.32 -2.08 9.76
N ILE A 51 0.48 -2.00 8.45
CA ILE A 51 -0.40 -2.69 7.51
C ILE A 51 0.34 -3.96 7.09
N VAL A 52 -0.27 -5.12 7.32
CA VAL A 52 0.30 -6.45 7.05
C VAL A 52 -0.68 -7.24 6.21
N ASN A 53 -0.20 -7.80 5.10
CA ASN A 53 -0.97 -8.73 4.29
C ASN A 53 -0.78 -10.15 4.83
N ALA A 54 -1.88 -10.90 5.00
CA ALA A 54 -1.91 -12.19 5.67
C ALA A 54 -0.92 -13.22 5.12
N THR A 55 -0.59 -13.13 3.83
CA THR A 55 0.33 -14.06 3.15
C THR A 55 1.72 -13.47 2.84
N ASP A 56 1.99 -12.21 3.20
CA ASP A 56 3.30 -11.59 3.03
C ASP A 56 4.26 -12.03 4.15
N PRO A 57 5.38 -12.71 3.84
CA PRO A 57 6.34 -13.14 4.84
C PRO A 57 7.27 -12.03 5.33
N VAL A 58 7.38 -10.90 4.63
CA VAL A 58 8.36 -9.84 4.95
C VAL A 58 8.11 -9.19 6.31
N PRO A 59 6.86 -8.91 6.72
CA PRO A 59 6.60 -8.46 8.09
C PRO A 59 7.14 -9.40 9.17
N MET A 60 7.38 -10.68 8.86
CA MET A 60 7.93 -11.65 9.80
C MET A 60 9.46 -11.70 9.82
N VAL A 61 10.15 -10.91 8.99
CA VAL A 61 11.62 -10.81 9.03
C VAL A 61 12.11 -9.70 9.98
N PRO A 62 13.32 -9.83 10.56
CA PRO A 62 14.06 -11.08 10.70
C PRO A 62 13.27 -12.13 11.49
N PHE A 63 13.39 -13.40 11.08
CA PHE A 63 12.80 -14.57 11.74
C PHE A 63 13.58 -14.92 13.00
N ALA A 64 13.58 -14.01 13.96
CA ALA A 64 14.26 -14.11 15.24
C ALA A 64 13.28 -13.73 16.35
N PRO A 65 12.29 -14.62 16.62
CA PRO A 65 11.29 -14.36 17.65
C PRO A 65 11.99 -14.08 18.98
N LEU A 66 11.46 -13.13 19.77
CA LEU A 66 12.02 -12.63 21.03
C LEU A 66 13.28 -11.74 20.92
N ILE A 67 13.99 -11.76 19.79
CA ILE A 67 15.10 -10.83 19.54
C ILE A 67 14.58 -9.53 18.93
N TYR A 68 13.68 -9.64 17.96
CA TYR A 68 13.04 -8.50 17.31
C TYR A 68 11.56 -8.43 17.66
N MET A 69 11.07 -7.23 17.92
CA MET A 69 9.71 -6.96 18.37
C MET A 69 8.99 -6.01 17.40
N HIS A 70 7.69 -6.24 17.24
CA HIS A 70 6.83 -5.27 16.58
C HIS A 70 6.47 -4.12 17.53
N VAL A 71 6.23 -2.94 16.94
CA VAL A 71 5.76 -1.73 17.62
C VAL A 71 4.49 -1.23 16.92
N GLY A 72 3.67 -0.46 17.64
CA GLY A 72 2.43 0.11 17.11
C GLY A 72 1.28 -0.89 16.99
N GLN A 73 0.17 -0.40 16.42
CA GLN A 73 -1.04 -1.16 16.14
C GLN A 73 -0.91 -1.93 14.83
N LEU A 74 -1.74 -2.96 14.67
CA LEU A 74 -1.80 -3.81 13.47
C LEU A 74 -3.14 -3.59 12.75
N LEU A 75 -3.07 -3.28 11.46
CA LEU A 75 -4.14 -3.48 10.51
C LEU A 75 -3.76 -4.69 9.64
N GLU A 76 -4.48 -5.78 9.80
CA GLU A 76 -4.32 -6.97 8.98
C GLU A 76 -5.27 -6.88 7.78
N ILE A 77 -4.73 -7.12 6.59
CA ILE A 77 -5.49 -7.26 5.34
C ILE A 77 -5.28 -8.67 4.79
N ASP A 78 -6.24 -9.19 4.06
CA ASP A 78 -6.13 -10.50 3.41
C ASP A 78 -6.53 -10.37 1.94
N THR A 79 -5.53 -10.17 1.07
CA THR A 79 -5.77 -9.99 -0.36
C THR A 79 -6.12 -11.30 -1.07
N THR A 80 -6.01 -12.45 -0.41
CA THR A 80 -6.42 -13.74 -0.99
C THR A 80 -7.94 -13.86 -1.12
N LYS A 81 -8.69 -13.02 -0.40
CA LYS A 81 -10.15 -12.95 -0.44
C LYS A 81 -10.68 -12.08 -1.58
N SER A 82 -9.82 -11.32 -2.27
CA SER A 82 -10.27 -10.43 -3.33
C SER A 82 -10.67 -11.22 -4.58
N PRO A 83 -11.90 -11.01 -5.11
CA PRO A 83 -12.29 -11.59 -6.39
C PRO A 83 -11.66 -10.86 -7.59
N HIS A 84 -10.94 -9.75 -7.36
CA HIS A 84 -10.34 -8.92 -8.40
C HIS A 84 -8.90 -9.30 -8.72
N LEU A 85 -8.27 -10.11 -7.87
CA LEU A 85 -6.88 -10.53 -8.02
C LEU A 85 -6.76 -11.95 -8.56
N LYS A 86 -5.84 -12.15 -9.51
CA LYS A 86 -5.34 -13.45 -9.94
C LYS A 86 -4.57 -14.11 -8.79
N GLY A 87 -4.62 -15.45 -8.74
CA GLY A 87 -3.81 -16.26 -7.85
C GLY A 87 -3.00 -17.32 -8.61
N PRO A 88 -1.76 -17.63 -8.20
CA PRO A 88 -0.97 -16.99 -7.13
C PRO A 88 -0.36 -15.65 -7.57
N ASN A 89 -0.21 -14.71 -6.64
CA ASN A 89 0.43 -13.38 -6.84
C ASN A 89 1.53 -13.12 -5.80
N ASN A 90 2.26 -12.01 -5.93
CA ASN A 90 3.25 -11.57 -4.94
C ASN A 90 2.57 -10.66 -3.88
N PRO A 91 2.27 -11.15 -2.67
CA PRO A 91 1.54 -10.39 -1.66
C PRO A 91 2.34 -9.22 -1.07
N HIS A 92 3.64 -9.14 -1.37
CA HIS A 92 4.55 -8.07 -0.94
C HIS A 92 4.49 -6.80 -1.82
N ASN A 93 3.77 -6.85 -2.94
CA ASN A 93 3.65 -5.71 -3.85
C ASN A 93 2.82 -4.58 -3.19
N LEU A 94 3.30 -3.33 -3.26
CA LEU A 94 2.65 -2.19 -2.60
C LEU A 94 1.25 -1.90 -3.17
N GLU A 95 1.05 -2.06 -4.48
CA GLU A 95 -0.25 -1.88 -5.11
C GLU A 95 -1.25 -2.98 -4.70
N ILE A 96 -0.77 -4.20 -4.38
CA ILE A 96 -1.60 -5.24 -3.74
C ILE A 96 -1.99 -4.81 -2.31
N TYR A 97 -1.07 -4.22 -1.54
CA TYR A 97 -1.38 -3.66 -0.22
C TYR A 97 -2.44 -2.56 -0.28
N GLN A 98 -2.31 -1.64 -1.23
CA GLN A 98 -3.27 -0.56 -1.45
C GLN A 98 -4.66 -1.12 -1.80
N HIS A 99 -4.72 -2.12 -2.69
CA HIS A 99 -5.96 -2.83 -3.02
C HIS A 99 -6.58 -3.52 -1.80
N GLY A 100 -5.76 -4.16 -0.97
CA GLY A 100 -6.23 -4.78 0.28
C GLY A 100 -6.78 -3.77 1.28
N VAL A 101 -6.13 -2.62 1.45
CA VAL A 101 -6.63 -1.52 2.29
C VAL A 101 -7.95 -0.96 1.75
N ALA A 102 -8.11 -0.86 0.43
CA ALA A 102 -9.35 -0.40 -0.19
C ALA A 102 -10.51 -1.40 -0.05
N GLY A 103 -10.21 -2.67 0.23
CA GLY A 103 -11.20 -3.75 0.27
C GLY A 103 -11.42 -4.44 1.62
N VAL A 104 -10.61 -4.13 2.63
CA VAL A 104 -10.71 -4.76 3.95
C VAL A 104 -11.98 -4.31 4.67
N GLN A 105 -12.72 -5.26 5.25
CA GLN A 105 -13.95 -5.01 6.00
C GLN A 105 -13.83 -5.48 7.45
N GLU A 106 -14.60 -4.89 8.37
CA GLU A 106 -14.57 -5.24 9.80
C GLU A 106 -14.92 -6.71 10.08
N ASN A 107 -15.76 -7.31 9.23
CA ASN A 107 -16.15 -8.71 9.32
C ASN A 107 -15.12 -9.69 8.73
N GLY A 108 -13.99 -9.17 8.21
CA GLY A 108 -12.94 -9.95 7.59
C GLY A 108 -13.22 -10.40 6.14
N GLU A 109 -14.36 -9.99 5.55
CA GLU A 109 -14.63 -10.19 4.13
C GLU A 109 -13.85 -9.19 3.28
N PHE A 110 -13.80 -9.44 1.97
CA PHE A 110 -13.27 -8.49 1.01
C PHE A 110 -14.42 -7.84 0.23
N LYS A 111 -14.50 -6.52 0.31
CA LYS A 111 -15.37 -5.70 -0.54
C LYS A 111 -14.71 -4.35 -0.75
N LEU A 112 -14.49 -3.94 -1.99
CA LEU A 112 -14.01 -2.58 -2.28
C LEU A 112 -15.00 -1.54 -1.73
N GLU A 113 -14.48 -0.58 -0.98
CA GLU A 113 -15.26 0.55 -0.47
C GLU A 113 -15.55 1.53 -1.62
N GLU A 114 -16.83 1.74 -1.91
CA GLU A 114 -17.29 2.51 -3.06
C GLU A 114 -16.88 3.99 -2.94
N GLU A 115 -16.93 4.53 -1.71
CA GLU A 115 -16.53 5.92 -1.40
C GLU A 115 -15.03 6.17 -1.61
N LEU A 116 -14.19 5.14 -1.50
CA LEU A 116 -12.75 5.27 -1.72
C LEU A 116 -12.40 5.43 -3.19
N HIS A 117 -13.31 5.06 -4.10
CA HIS A 117 -13.10 5.30 -5.52
C HIS A 117 -11.80 4.68 -6.06
N PHE A 118 -11.32 3.60 -5.43
CA PHE A 118 -10.00 3.01 -5.65
C PHE A 118 -9.82 2.53 -7.09
N ASP A 119 -8.72 2.96 -7.71
CA ASP A 119 -8.38 2.57 -9.08
C ASP A 119 -7.63 1.24 -9.11
N ASN A 120 -8.34 0.17 -9.44
CA ASN A 120 -7.73 -1.16 -9.56
C ASN A 120 -6.66 -1.23 -10.64
N ALA A 121 -6.66 -0.38 -11.68
CA ALA A 121 -5.68 -0.46 -12.76
C ALA A 121 -4.24 -0.37 -12.24
N ILE A 122 -4.01 0.34 -11.12
CA ILE A 122 -2.67 0.48 -10.53
C ILE A 122 -2.06 -0.85 -10.11
N VAL A 123 -2.86 -1.88 -9.80
CA VAL A 123 -2.37 -3.21 -9.40
C VAL A 123 -1.42 -3.78 -10.46
N ASN A 124 -1.69 -3.55 -11.75
CA ASN A 124 -0.86 -4.07 -12.84
C ASN A 124 0.31 -3.16 -13.25
N LYS A 125 0.63 -2.08 -12.50
CA LYS A 125 1.75 -1.18 -12.84
C LYS A 125 3.05 -1.93 -13.13
N HIS A 126 3.41 -2.85 -12.24
CA HIS A 126 4.63 -3.66 -12.32
C HIS A 126 4.33 -5.16 -12.13
N SER A 127 3.13 -5.60 -12.52
CA SER A 127 2.70 -6.99 -12.35
C SER A 127 1.56 -7.38 -13.30
N ASP A 128 1.17 -8.66 -13.26
CA ASP A 128 -0.06 -9.18 -13.88
C ASP A 128 -0.97 -9.81 -12.83
N ASN A 129 -1.48 -8.99 -11.90
CA ASN A 129 -2.19 -9.47 -10.73
C ASN A 129 -3.70 -9.24 -10.79
N LEU A 130 -4.23 -8.40 -11.67
CA LEU A 130 -5.68 -8.24 -11.88
C LEU A 130 -6.25 -9.34 -12.76
N VAL A 131 -7.47 -9.78 -12.47
CA VAL A 131 -8.21 -10.70 -13.34
C VAL A 131 -8.47 -10.09 -14.73
N ASP A 132 -8.51 -10.93 -15.77
CA ASP A 132 -8.49 -10.50 -17.17
C ASP A 132 -9.73 -9.69 -17.59
N GLU A 133 -10.84 -9.79 -16.83
CA GLU A 133 -12.07 -9.02 -17.05
C GLU A 133 -11.84 -7.51 -16.97
N TYR A 134 -10.80 -7.08 -16.23
CA TYR A 134 -10.41 -5.67 -16.15
C TYR A 134 -9.80 -5.14 -17.44
N LYS A 135 -9.28 -6.01 -18.33
CA LYS A 135 -8.60 -5.64 -19.59
C LYS A 135 -7.49 -4.61 -19.40
N ILE A 136 -6.82 -4.66 -18.24
CA ILE A 136 -5.67 -3.81 -17.94
C ILE A 136 -4.41 -4.58 -18.33
N PRO A 137 -3.55 -4.03 -19.20
CA PRO A 137 -2.30 -4.68 -19.59
C PRO A 137 -1.44 -5.00 -18.36
N ASP A 138 -0.68 -6.09 -18.42
CA ASP A 138 0.31 -6.38 -17.40
C ASP A 138 1.46 -5.36 -17.44
N ASN A 139 2.18 -5.16 -16.33
CA ASN A 139 3.43 -4.38 -16.27
C ASN A 139 3.35 -3.06 -17.08
N TRP A 140 2.22 -2.37 -16.98
CA TRP A 140 1.89 -1.29 -17.92
C TRP A 140 2.64 0.00 -17.60
N TRP A 141 3.25 0.10 -16.41
CA TRP A 141 4.10 1.24 -16.04
C TRP A 141 5.47 1.16 -16.75
N THR A 142 5.45 1.40 -18.05
CA THR A 142 6.62 1.35 -18.95
C THR A 142 6.79 2.67 -19.70
N THR A 143 7.97 2.85 -20.29
CA THR A 143 8.28 4.01 -21.14
C THR A 143 7.59 3.97 -22.50
N GLU A 144 7.14 2.80 -22.95
CA GLU A 144 6.43 2.61 -24.22
C GLU A 144 4.94 2.92 -24.07
N LEU A 145 4.60 4.21 -24.08
CA LEU A 145 3.23 4.75 -24.01
C LEU A 145 2.37 4.13 -22.88
N PHE A 146 3.00 3.71 -21.78
CA PHE A 146 2.34 2.99 -20.68
C PHE A 146 1.48 1.79 -21.14
N LYS A 147 1.87 1.12 -22.23
CA LYS A 147 1.06 0.09 -22.91
C LYS A 147 -0.39 0.54 -23.21
N GLY A 148 -0.59 1.79 -23.63
CA GLY A 148 -1.92 2.32 -23.95
C GLY A 148 -2.74 2.75 -22.73
N MET A 149 -2.18 2.74 -21.53
CA MET A 149 -2.80 3.31 -20.35
C MET A 149 -2.71 4.84 -20.38
N VAL A 150 -3.83 5.50 -20.11
CA VAL A 150 -3.93 6.97 -20.06
C VAL A 150 -4.52 7.38 -18.73
N GLN A 151 -3.89 8.37 -18.09
CA GLN A 151 -4.41 8.98 -16.86
C GLN A 151 -5.52 9.98 -17.21
N GLU A 152 -6.66 9.84 -16.54
CA GLU A 152 -7.81 10.74 -16.65
C GLU A 152 -7.66 11.96 -15.73
N GLU A 153 -8.56 12.94 -15.86
CA GLU A 153 -8.53 14.18 -15.08
C GLU A 153 -8.71 13.95 -13.57
N ASP A 154 -9.37 12.86 -13.16
CA ASP A 154 -9.54 12.46 -11.76
C ASP A 154 -8.32 11.68 -11.21
N GLY A 155 -7.29 11.49 -12.04
CA GLY A 155 -6.05 10.79 -11.69
C GLY A 155 -6.09 9.27 -11.86
N ARG A 156 -7.24 8.69 -12.23
CA ARG A 156 -7.38 7.25 -12.52
C ARG A 156 -6.80 6.88 -13.87
N TRP A 157 -6.52 5.60 -14.06
CA TRP A 157 -5.95 5.07 -15.29
C TRP A 157 -6.96 4.22 -16.05
N LYS A 158 -7.11 4.51 -17.34
CA LYS A 158 -7.89 3.68 -18.27
C LYS A 158 -7.01 3.12 -19.36
N PHE A 159 -7.31 1.90 -19.78
CA PHE A 159 -6.74 1.35 -21.00
C PHE A 159 -7.46 1.95 -22.21
N ILE A 160 -6.69 2.49 -23.15
CA ILE A 160 -7.16 2.91 -24.47
C ILE A 160 -6.54 1.96 -25.49
N ASP A 161 -7.39 1.15 -26.11
CA ASP A 161 -6.98 0.33 -27.24
C ASP A 161 -6.57 1.26 -28.39
N SER A 162 -5.28 1.26 -28.72
CA SER A 162 -4.67 2.13 -29.72
C SER A 162 -5.10 1.82 -31.16
N ALA A 163 -6.06 0.89 -31.34
CA ALA A 163 -6.64 0.52 -32.63
C ALA A 163 -7.53 1.60 -33.29
N TYR A 164 -7.57 2.84 -32.79
CA TYR A 164 -8.16 3.94 -33.58
C TYR A 164 -7.26 4.29 -34.77
N VAL A 165 -7.50 3.59 -35.88
CA VAL A 165 -7.08 4.01 -37.21
C VAL A 165 -8.18 4.93 -37.74
N PRO A 166 -7.97 6.26 -37.84
CA PRO A 166 -8.97 7.11 -38.48
C PRO A 166 -9.23 6.63 -39.90
N ASP A 167 -10.49 6.66 -40.34
CA ASP A 167 -10.81 6.38 -41.73
C ASP A 167 -9.96 7.28 -42.64
N PRO A 168 -9.41 6.76 -43.76
CA PRO A 168 -8.69 7.59 -44.71
C PRO A 168 -9.62 8.73 -45.17
N PRO A 169 -9.09 9.96 -45.34
CA PRO A 169 -9.92 11.09 -45.74
C PRO A 169 -10.68 10.76 -47.02
N THR A 170 -11.99 11.00 -47.03
CA THR A 170 -12.80 10.88 -48.24
C THR A 170 -12.22 11.78 -49.33
N ALA A 171 -11.94 11.16 -50.49
CA ALA A 171 -11.42 11.81 -51.69
C ALA A 171 -12.39 12.83 -52.28
#